data_AF-A0A6C0B7J9-F1
#
_entry.id   AF-A0A6C0B7J9-F1
#
_cell.length_a   1.000
_cell.length_b   1.000
_cell.length_c   1.000
_cell.angle_alpha   90.00
_cell.angle_beta   90.00
_cell.angle_gamma   90.00
#
_symmetry.space_group_name_H-M   'P 1'
#
loop_
_entity.id
_entity.type
_entity.pdbx_description
1 polymer ?
#
loop_
_entity_poly.entity_id
_entity_poly.type
_entity_poly.pdbx_seq_one_letter_code
_entity_poly.pdbx_strand_id
1 'polypeptide(L)'
;MQKEELLAKIEKLRANFYSKQNKNTFFTSKQKLSVAENVSKSLNQQELTQMTVFVIKDTCKIYVDYTVFKLFANPSNYNYLIEYMLTLINYCNENFGCFEVHVNLDTFTVSACHRYKEVIELYLSECMKKDTELSEKLQKMHLYNIPSVFETIQKLLAPLMHEAVLKKIESHNKQESLVSLDKLFN
;
A
#
# COMPACT_ATOMS: atom_id res chain seq x y z
N MET A 1 -1.20 6.65 19.71
CA MET A 1 -2.22 5.59 19.87
C MET A 1 -1.60 4.26 19.45
N GLN A 2 -1.85 3.15 20.16
CA GLN A 2 -1.32 1.83 19.75
C GLN A 2 -2.07 1.34 18.49
N LYS A 3 -1.38 0.66 17.55
CA LYS A 3 -1.93 0.16 16.26
C LYS A 3 -3.26 -0.57 16.42
N GLU A 4 -3.38 -1.38 17.46
CA GLU A 4 -4.57 -2.17 17.78
C GLU A 4 -5.80 -1.31 18.11
N GLU A 5 -5.61 -0.22 18.89
CA GLU A 5 -6.69 0.69 19.26
C GLU A 5 -7.23 1.43 18.02
N LEU A 6 -6.33 1.85 17.12
CA LEU A 6 -6.71 2.51 15.88
C LEU A 6 -7.48 1.55 14.95
N LEU A 7 -7.03 0.30 14.81
CA LEU A 7 -7.75 -0.73 14.05
C LEU A 7 -9.13 -1.01 14.63
N ALA A 8 -9.26 -1.09 15.95
CA ALA A 8 -10.55 -1.27 16.62
C ALA A 8 -11.52 -0.09 16.33
N LYS A 9 -11.01 1.15 16.33
CA LYS A 9 -11.80 2.34 15.96
C LYS A 9 -12.26 2.28 14.50
N ILE A 10 -11.38 1.88 13.59
CA ILE A 10 -11.71 1.71 12.17
C ILE A 10 -12.83 0.68 12.01
N GLU A 11 -12.71 -0.51 12.63
CA GLU A 11 -13.73 -1.54 12.52
C GLU A 11 -15.09 -1.09 13.08
N LYS A 12 -15.09 -0.32 14.17
CA LYS A 12 -16.33 0.28 14.69
C LYS A 12 -16.97 1.27 13.71
N LEU A 13 -16.18 2.14 13.08
CA LEU A 13 -16.68 3.08 12.07
C LEU A 13 -17.26 2.35 10.85
N ARG A 14 -16.58 1.30 10.41
CA ARG A 14 -17.02 0.44 9.30
C ARG A 14 -18.34 -0.26 9.64
N ALA A 15 -18.41 -0.93 10.79
CA ALA A 15 -19.61 -1.60 11.27
C ALA A 15 -20.81 -0.64 11.38
N ASN A 16 -20.59 0.56 11.92
CA ASN A 16 -21.62 1.59 12.02
C ASN A 16 -22.12 2.04 10.64
N PHE A 17 -21.22 2.26 9.68
CA PHE A 17 -21.60 2.63 8.32
C PHE A 17 -22.42 1.53 7.63
N TYR A 18 -22.02 0.27 7.81
CA TYR A 18 -22.73 -0.88 7.23
C TYR A 18 -24.09 -1.12 7.86
N SER A 19 -24.22 -0.98 9.19
CA SER A 19 -25.51 -1.15 9.89
C SER A 19 -26.60 -0.16 9.43
N LYS A 20 -26.20 1.00 8.91
CA LYS A 20 -27.11 2.03 8.38
C LYS A 20 -27.54 1.76 6.93
N GLN A 21 -26.81 0.92 6.20
CA GLN A 21 -27.12 0.55 4.82
C GLN A 21 -27.84 -0.81 4.81
N ASN A 22 -29.16 -0.80 4.95
CA ASN A 22 -30.01 -1.97 4.70
C ASN A 22 -29.90 -2.37 3.22
N LYS A 23 -28.90 -3.18 2.84
CA LYS A 23 -28.87 -4.07 1.66
C LYS A 23 -27.53 -4.81 1.47
N ASN A 24 -27.64 -6.13 1.50
CA ASN A 24 -26.93 -7.15 0.72
C ASN A 24 -25.47 -7.54 1.05
N THR A 25 -25.29 -8.86 1.07
CA THR A 25 -24.15 -9.72 1.40
C THR A 25 -22.88 -9.54 0.54
N PHE A 26 -22.86 -8.61 -0.42
CA PHE A 26 -21.69 -8.31 -1.25
C PHE A 26 -21.53 -6.82 -1.53
N PHE A 27 -20.45 -6.22 -1.05
CA PHE A 27 -20.16 -4.79 -1.21
C PHE A 27 -19.51 -4.46 -2.56
N THR A 28 -20.08 -3.49 -3.25
CA THR A 28 -19.53 -2.90 -4.47
C THR A 28 -18.25 -2.11 -4.19
N SER A 29 -17.43 -1.87 -5.22
CA SER A 29 -16.23 -1.03 -5.09
C SER A 29 -16.55 0.40 -4.63
N LYS A 30 -17.67 0.98 -5.07
CA LYS A 30 -18.12 2.31 -4.64
C LYS A 30 -18.42 2.34 -3.14
N GLN A 31 -19.17 1.36 -2.63
CA GLN A 31 -19.45 1.26 -1.18
C GLN A 31 -18.17 1.13 -0.35
N LYS A 32 -17.20 0.35 -0.83
CA LYS A 32 -15.91 0.19 -0.14
C LYS A 32 -15.13 1.52 -0.09
N LEU A 33 -15.13 2.29 -1.18
CA LEU A 33 -14.49 3.61 -1.20
C LEU A 33 -15.22 4.63 -0.31
N SER A 34 -16.55 4.66 -0.30
CA SER A 34 -17.32 5.55 0.58
C SER A 34 -17.09 5.26 2.07
N VAL A 35 -16.94 3.98 2.42
CA VAL A 35 -16.58 3.58 3.79
C VAL A 35 -15.17 4.05 4.13
N ALA A 36 -14.21 3.85 3.22
CA ALA A 36 -12.83 4.30 3.42
C ALA A 36 -12.76 5.84 3.58
N GLU A 37 -13.54 6.58 2.81
CA GLU A 37 -13.67 8.04 2.92
C GLU A 37 -14.25 8.46 4.28
N ASN A 38 -15.27 7.75 4.79
CA ASN A 38 -15.80 8.00 6.12
C ASN A 38 -14.73 7.76 7.21
N VAL A 39 -13.91 6.71 7.06
CA VAL A 39 -12.81 6.42 7.98
C VAL A 39 -11.76 7.54 7.94
N SER A 40 -11.30 7.94 6.75
CA SER A 40 -10.26 8.98 6.62
C SER A 40 -10.73 10.36 7.08
N LYS A 41 -12.03 10.66 7.01
CA LYS A 41 -12.61 11.90 7.55
C LYS A 41 -12.80 11.89 9.06
N SER A 42 -12.92 10.71 9.67
CA SER A 42 -13.23 10.56 11.10
C SER A 42 -12.00 10.40 11.98
N LEU A 43 -10.86 10.06 11.40
CA LEU A 43 -9.62 9.73 12.11
C LEU A 43 -8.46 10.59 11.61
N ASN A 44 -7.39 10.66 12.40
CA ASN A 44 -6.19 11.40 12.02
C ASN A 44 -5.50 10.74 10.82
N GLN A 45 -5.46 11.44 9.70
CA GLN A 45 -4.85 10.96 8.45
C GLN A 45 -3.36 10.61 8.61
N GLN A 46 -2.61 11.39 9.38
CA GLN A 46 -1.19 11.13 9.63
C GLN A 46 -0.99 9.82 10.39
N GLU A 47 -1.77 9.56 11.43
CA GLU A 47 -1.70 8.29 12.19
C GLU A 47 -2.05 7.09 11.30
N LEU A 48 -3.09 7.20 10.46
CA LEU A 48 -3.48 6.15 9.51
C LEU A 48 -2.37 5.86 8.50
N THR A 49 -1.73 6.90 7.98
CA THR A 49 -0.66 6.78 7.01
C THR A 49 0.61 6.20 7.63
N GLN A 50 1.03 6.66 8.82
CA GLN A 50 2.20 6.13 9.54
C GLN A 50 2.05 4.65 9.94
N MET A 51 0.81 4.19 10.17
CA MET A 51 0.51 2.78 10.42
C MET A 51 0.55 1.90 9.17
N THR A 52 0.37 2.53 8.00
CA THR A 52 0.30 1.87 6.70
C THR A 52 1.65 1.79 6.02
N VAL A 53 2.41 2.88 6.06
CA VAL A 53 3.68 3.00 5.37
C VAL A 53 4.71 3.68 6.27
N PHE A 54 5.86 3.05 6.43
CA PHE A 54 6.92 3.52 7.32
C PHE A 54 8.27 2.95 6.92
N VAL A 55 9.35 3.61 7.36
CA VAL A 55 10.70 3.09 7.25
C VAL A 55 10.97 2.20 8.46
N ILE A 56 11.43 0.97 8.24
CA ILE A 56 11.89 0.11 9.35
C ILE A 56 13.21 0.67 9.88
N LYS A 57 13.25 0.80 11.20
CA LYS A 57 14.25 1.57 11.94
C LYS A 57 15.68 1.19 11.53
N ASP A 58 16.51 2.21 11.32
CA ASP A 58 17.94 2.08 10.99
C ASP A 58 18.22 1.30 9.69
N THR A 59 17.28 1.32 8.73
CA THR A 59 17.44 0.70 7.41
C THR A 59 16.92 1.58 6.28
N CYS A 60 17.24 1.26 5.03
CA CYS A 60 16.61 1.83 3.82
C CYS A 60 15.27 1.15 3.45
N LYS A 61 14.73 0.40 4.42
CA LYS A 61 13.53 -0.45 4.49
C LYS A 61 12.18 0.25 4.43
N ILE A 62 11.53 0.49 3.28
CA ILE A 62 10.17 1.04 3.29
C ILE A 62 9.15 -0.10 3.32
N TYR A 63 8.36 -0.21 4.38
CA TYR A 63 7.28 -1.19 4.49
C TYR A 63 5.92 -0.56 4.18
N VAL A 64 5.06 -1.27 3.44
CA VAL A 64 3.70 -0.87 3.05
C VAL A 64 2.72 -2.00 3.37
N ASP A 65 1.71 -1.71 4.18
CA ASP A 65 0.69 -2.68 4.62
C ASP A 65 -0.64 -2.47 3.88
N TYR A 66 -0.90 -3.25 2.83
CA TYR A 66 -2.17 -3.16 2.09
C TYR A 66 -3.38 -3.43 2.99
N THR A 67 -3.23 -4.27 4.02
CA THR A 67 -4.32 -4.66 4.91
C THR A 67 -4.86 -3.46 5.69
N VAL A 68 -4.00 -2.47 5.96
CA VAL A 68 -4.36 -1.19 6.58
C VAL A 68 -4.75 -0.17 5.53
N PHE A 69 -3.97 -0.03 4.46
CA PHE A 69 -4.22 0.89 3.35
C PHE A 69 -5.68 0.84 2.88
N LYS A 70 -6.20 -0.36 2.61
CA LYS A 70 -7.54 -0.55 2.05
C LYS A 70 -8.67 -0.05 2.95
N LEU A 71 -8.40 0.21 4.22
CA LEU A 71 -9.40 0.60 5.21
C LEU A 71 -9.76 2.08 5.15
N PHE A 72 -8.88 2.94 4.61
CA PHE A 72 -9.07 4.38 4.58
C PHE A 72 -8.62 5.05 3.27
N ALA A 73 -7.83 4.37 2.43
CA ALA A 73 -7.43 4.91 1.15
C ALA A 73 -8.62 5.08 0.20
N ASN A 74 -8.76 6.29 -0.35
CA ASN A 74 -9.83 6.68 -1.26
C ASN A 74 -9.39 7.92 -2.09
N PRO A 75 -10.10 8.29 -3.16
CA PRO A 75 -9.68 9.38 -4.05
C PRO A 75 -9.37 10.70 -3.36
N SER A 76 -10.03 11.02 -2.23
CA SER A 76 -9.79 12.28 -1.52
C SER A 76 -8.45 12.33 -0.80
N ASN A 77 -7.75 11.21 -0.61
CA ASN A 77 -6.48 11.16 0.11
C ASN A 77 -5.33 10.49 -0.65
N TYR A 78 -5.52 10.12 -1.92
CA TYR A 78 -4.47 9.50 -2.73
C TYR A 78 -3.22 10.37 -2.87
N ASN A 79 -3.37 11.66 -3.18
CA ASN A 79 -2.22 12.57 -3.31
C ASN A 79 -1.40 12.65 -2.01
N TYR A 80 -2.07 12.80 -0.87
CA TYR A 80 -1.41 12.80 0.44
C TYR A 80 -0.61 11.52 0.69
N LEU A 81 -1.18 10.36 0.35
CA LEU A 81 -0.51 9.06 0.52
C LEU A 81 0.72 8.93 -0.38
N ILE A 82 0.63 9.42 -1.61
CA ILE A 82 1.75 9.43 -2.57
C ILE A 82 2.86 10.36 -2.09
N GLU A 83 2.54 11.60 -1.72
CA GLU A 83 3.50 12.58 -1.20
C GLU A 83 4.23 12.04 0.04
N TYR A 84 3.51 11.39 0.95
CA TYR A 84 4.11 10.76 2.12
C TYR A 84 5.06 9.62 1.73
N MET A 85 4.67 8.76 0.78
CA MET A 85 5.53 7.69 0.29
C MET A 85 6.80 8.22 -0.37
N LEU A 86 6.70 9.25 -1.21
CA LEU A 86 7.83 9.92 -1.83
C LEU A 86 8.76 10.58 -0.80
N THR A 87 8.19 11.14 0.27
CA THR A 87 8.98 11.70 1.39
C THR A 87 9.85 10.63 2.06
N LEU A 88 9.31 9.43 2.27
CA LEU A 88 10.09 8.32 2.83
C LEU A 88 11.16 7.79 1.87
N ILE A 89 10.86 7.76 0.57
CA ILE A 89 11.84 7.39 -0.47
C ILE A 89 12.99 8.40 -0.46
N ASN A 90 12.69 9.69 -0.43
CA ASN A 90 13.72 10.74 -0.37
C ASN A 90 14.54 10.63 0.92
N TYR A 91 13.89 10.41 2.06
CA TYR A 91 14.59 10.13 3.31
C TYR A 91 15.56 8.95 3.18
N CYS A 92 15.13 7.82 2.60
CA CYS A 92 16.00 6.66 2.42
C CYS A 92 17.17 6.97 1.47
N ASN A 93 16.91 7.67 0.36
CA ASN A 93 17.93 8.08 -0.59
C ASN A 93 18.97 9.01 0.03
N GLU A 94 18.55 9.99 0.83
CA GLU A 94 19.44 10.95 1.47
C GLU A 94 20.30 10.30 2.57
N ASN A 95 19.74 9.34 3.32
CA ASN A 95 20.42 8.74 4.47
C ASN A 95 21.21 7.46 4.15
N PHE A 96 20.80 6.71 3.12
CA PHE A 96 21.38 5.41 2.78
C PHE A 96 21.81 5.29 1.30
N GLY A 97 21.57 6.33 0.48
CA GLY A 97 21.89 6.33 -0.95
C GLY A 97 20.97 5.47 -1.81
N CYS A 98 20.03 4.75 -1.21
CA CYS A 98 19.16 3.78 -1.87
C CYS A 98 17.91 3.47 -1.03
N PHE A 99 17.01 2.66 -1.57
CA PHE A 99 15.85 2.17 -0.84
C PHE A 99 15.40 0.79 -1.32
N GLU A 100 14.76 0.05 -0.42
CA GLU A 100 13.99 -1.16 -0.73
C GLU A 100 12.52 -0.94 -0.36
N VAL A 101 11.62 -1.52 -1.15
CA VAL A 101 10.17 -1.43 -0.90
C VAL A 101 9.63 -2.81 -0.58
N HIS A 102 8.90 -2.92 0.52
CA HIS A 102 8.34 -4.15 1.07
C HIS A 102 6.83 -4.00 1.17
N VAL A 103 6.08 -4.63 0.27
CA VAL A 103 4.62 -4.49 0.20
C VAL A 103 3.95 -5.78 0.66
N ASN A 104 3.23 -5.73 1.77
CA ASN A 104 2.34 -6.79 2.16
C ASN A 104 1.01 -6.69 1.40
N LEU A 105 0.75 -7.63 0.49
CA LEU A 105 -0.45 -7.70 -0.34
C LEU A 105 -1.51 -8.66 0.23
N ASP A 106 -1.45 -9.02 1.50
CA ASP A 106 -2.46 -9.93 2.07
C ASP A 106 -3.88 -9.41 1.83
N THR A 107 -4.78 -10.29 1.39
CA THR A 107 -6.14 -9.99 0.92
C THR A 107 -6.28 -9.14 -0.36
N PHE A 108 -5.19 -8.82 -1.06
CA PHE A 108 -5.23 -8.13 -2.35
C PHE A 108 -5.81 -9.03 -3.44
N THR A 109 -6.64 -8.46 -4.31
CA THR A 109 -7.33 -9.20 -5.38
C THR A 109 -7.33 -8.40 -6.67
N VAL A 110 -7.67 -9.03 -7.80
CA VAL A 110 -7.85 -8.33 -9.09
C VAL A 110 -8.87 -7.18 -8.97
N SER A 111 -9.98 -7.40 -8.24
CA SER A 111 -10.96 -6.34 -7.99
C SER A 111 -10.42 -5.20 -7.13
N ALA A 112 -9.47 -5.47 -6.21
CA ALA A 112 -8.76 -4.44 -5.48
C ALA A 112 -7.80 -3.67 -6.40
N CYS A 113 -7.06 -4.36 -7.27
CA CYS A 113 -6.21 -3.74 -8.28
C CYS A 113 -6.98 -2.75 -9.16
N HIS A 114 -8.18 -3.13 -9.64
CA HIS A 114 -9.04 -2.21 -10.38
C HIS A 114 -9.55 -1.04 -9.53
N ARG A 115 -9.95 -1.29 -8.27
CA ARG A 115 -10.45 -0.24 -7.36
C ARG A 115 -9.39 0.82 -7.08
N TYR A 116 -8.15 0.42 -6.89
CA TYR A 116 -7.02 1.29 -6.56
C TYR A 116 -6.14 1.59 -7.77
N LYS A 117 -6.63 1.35 -8.99
CA LYS A 117 -5.87 1.60 -10.21
C LYS A 117 -5.41 3.05 -10.32
N GLU A 118 -6.29 3.99 -9.98
CA GLU A 118 -6.01 5.43 -10.00
C GLU A 118 -4.80 5.81 -9.14
N VAL A 119 -4.77 5.41 -7.87
CA VAL A 119 -3.63 5.71 -6.97
C VAL A 119 -2.34 5.02 -7.40
N ILE A 120 -2.43 3.80 -7.96
CA ILE A 120 -1.27 3.10 -8.50
C ILE A 120 -0.72 3.86 -9.72
N GLU A 121 -1.58 4.27 -10.64
CA GLU A 121 -1.18 5.06 -11.82
C GLU A 121 -0.59 6.40 -11.44
N LEU A 122 -1.21 7.12 -10.50
CA LEU A 122 -0.69 8.38 -9.98
C LEU A 122 0.70 8.19 -9.38
N TYR A 123 0.89 7.21 -8.49
CA TYR A 123 2.18 6.91 -7.89
C TYR A 123 3.25 6.60 -8.95
N LEU A 124 2.94 5.71 -9.90
CA LEU A 124 3.89 5.35 -10.96
C LEU A 124 4.23 6.54 -11.86
N SER A 125 3.27 7.43 -12.13
CA SER A 125 3.50 8.65 -12.88
C SER A 125 4.46 9.61 -12.17
N GLU A 126 4.35 9.73 -10.84
CA GLU A 126 5.29 10.50 -10.02
C GLU A 126 6.69 9.89 -10.05
N CYS A 127 6.79 8.55 -9.96
CA CYS A 127 8.08 7.85 -10.04
C CYS A 127 8.76 7.92 -11.41
N MET A 128 8.01 8.18 -12.48
CA MET A 128 8.53 8.30 -13.85
C MET A 128 8.90 9.73 -14.25
N LYS A 129 8.72 10.71 -13.35
CA LYS A 129 9.17 12.08 -13.62
C LYS A 129 10.69 12.09 -13.85
N LYS A 130 11.12 12.83 -14.88
CA LYS A 130 12.47 12.78 -15.49
C LYS A 130 13.64 12.99 -14.52
N ASP A 131 13.40 13.58 -13.35
CA ASP A 131 14.46 14.03 -12.44
C ASP A 131 14.56 13.19 -11.15
N THR A 132 13.91 12.03 -11.08
CA THR A 132 13.77 11.32 -9.80
C THR A 132 14.79 10.20 -9.56
N GLU A 133 15.48 9.69 -10.60
CA GLU A 133 16.47 8.58 -10.53
C GLU A 133 15.99 7.34 -9.73
N LEU A 134 14.68 7.22 -9.46
CA LEU A 134 14.16 6.28 -8.46
C LEU A 134 14.30 4.84 -8.91
N SER A 135 14.17 4.59 -10.21
CA SER A 135 14.36 3.26 -10.79
C SER A 135 15.78 2.74 -10.61
N GLU A 136 16.78 3.63 -10.52
CA GLU A 136 18.18 3.29 -10.27
C GLU A 136 18.43 3.05 -8.79
N LYS A 137 17.94 3.97 -7.94
CA LYS A 137 18.12 3.95 -6.47
C LYS A 137 17.32 2.86 -5.74
N LEU A 138 16.24 2.37 -6.36
CA LEU A 138 15.53 1.19 -5.88
C LEU A 138 16.46 -0.03 -5.94
N GLN A 139 16.73 -0.70 -4.83
CA GLN A 139 17.52 -1.93 -4.83
C GLN A 139 16.65 -3.15 -5.12
N LYS A 140 15.57 -3.31 -4.35
CA LYS A 140 14.61 -4.41 -4.46
C LYS A 140 13.19 -3.95 -4.11
N MET A 141 12.22 -4.61 -4.73
CA MET A 141 10.81 -4.51 -4.37
C MET A 141 10.29 -5.90 -3.98
N HIS A 142 10.07 -6.13 -2.69
CA HIS A 142 9.51 -7.37 -2.15
C HIS A 142 7.99 -7.28 -2.08
N LEU A 143 7.31 -8.24 -2.71
CA LEU A 143 5.87 -8.38 -2.68
C LEU A 143 5.50 -9.61 -1.87
N TYR A 144 4.87 -9.41 -0.72
CA TYR A 144 4.48 -10.48 0.20
C TYR A 144 3.00 -10.82 0.07
N ASN A 145 2.66 -12.05 0.44
CA ASN A 145 1.32 -12.61 0.44
C ASN A 145 0.65 -12.44 -0.92
N ILE A 146 1.40 -12.67 -2.00
CA ILE A 146 0.84 -12.53 -3.35
C ILE A 146 -0.34 -13.50 -3.53
N PRO A 147 -1.48 -13.04 -4.09
CA PRO A 147 -2.60 -13.92 -4.36
C PRO A 147 -2.24 -14.92 -5.47
N SER A 148 -2.92 -16.07 -5.54
CA SER A 148 -2.71 -17.04 -6.63
C SER A 148 -2.95 -16.47 -8.04
N VAL A 149 -3.70 -15.36 -8.13
CA VAL A 149 -3.97 -14.62 -9.37
C VAL A 149 -2.96 -13.48 -9.64
N PHE A 150 -1.81 -13.47 -8.95
CA PHE A 150 -0.86 -12.36 -9.04
C PHE A 150 -0.29 -12.16 -10.44
N GLU A 151 -0.12 -13.22 -11.25
CA GLU A 151 0.30 -13.07 -12.65
C GLU A 151 -0.65 -12.18 -13.46
N THR A 152 -1.96 -12.26 -13.21
CA THR A 152 -2.95 -11.39 -13.85
C THR A 152 -2.76 -9.94 -13.42
N ILE A 153 -2.52 -9.71 -12.12
CA ILE A 153 -2.26 -8.38 -11.56
C ILE A 153 -0.97 -7.80 -12.15
N GLN A 154 0.09 -8.60 -12.22
CA GLN A 154 1.37 -8.20 -12.80
C GLN A 154 1.23 -7.81 -14.27
N LYS A 155 0.47 -8.56 -15.07
CA LYS A 155 0.19 -8.19 -16.48
C LYS A 155 -0.56 -6.87 -16.62
N LEU A 156 -1.40 -6.51 -15.65
CA LEU A 156 -2.12 -5.22 -15.64
C LEU A 156 -1.21 -4.05 -15.30
N LEU A 157 -0.20 -4.25 -14.44
CA LEU A 157 0.64 -3.18 -13.90
C LEU A 157 1.99 -3.04 -14.62
N ALA A 158 2.53 -4.12 -15.19
CA ALA A 158 3.84 -4.11 -15.84
C ALA A 158 3.99 -3.05 -16.95
N PRO A 159 2.97 -2.76 -17.81
CA PRO A 159 3.08 -1.71 -18.81
C PRO A 159 3.27 -0.30 -18.24
N LEU A 160 2.98 -0.10 -16.96
CA LEU A 160 3.06 1.18 -16.26
C LEU A 160 4.40 1.35 -15.51
N MET A 161 5.27 0.34 -15.54
CA MET A 161 6.52 0.30 -14.79
C MET A 161 7.73 0.31 -15.73
N HIS A 162 8.81 0.97 -15.31
CA HIS A 162 10.09 0.91 -16.02
C HIS A 162 10.68 -0.51 -15.95
N GLU A 163 11.27 -1.01 -17.03
CA GLU A 163 11.81 -2.39 -17.11
C GLU A 163 12.84 -2.69 -16.01
N ALA A 164 13.68 -1.71 -15.67
CA ALA A 164 14.64 -1.82 -14.58
C ALA A 164 13.99 -2.12 -13.21
N VAL A 165 12.77 -1.63 -12.97
CA VAL A 165 12.02 -1.90 -11.73
C VAL A 165 11.47 -3.33 -11.77
N LEU A 166 10.93 -3.78 -12.90
CA LEU A 166 10.38 -5.14 -13.05
C LEU A 166 11.42 -6.21 -12.71
N LYS A 167 12.69 -6.00 -13.08
CA LYS A 167 13.81 -6.91 -12.77
C LYS A 167 14.19 -6.95 -11.28
N LYS A 168 13.72 -5.99 -10.48
CA LYS A 168 14.00 -5.85 -9.05
C LYS A 168 12.85 -6.36 -8.17
N ILE A 169 11.77 -6.86 -8.77
CA ILE A 169 10.61 -7.39 -8.04
C ILE A 169 10.91 -8.82 -7.60
N GLU A 170 10.75 -9.07 -6.30
CA GLU A 170 10.84 -10.39 -5.67
C GLU A 170 9.48 -10.73 -5.05
N SER A 171 8.84 -11.78 -5.53
CA SER A 171 7.49 -12.16 -5.11
C SER A 171 7.52 -13.34 -4.14
N HIS A 172 6.74 -13.26 -3.07
CA HIS A 172 6.67 -14.24 -2.00
C HIS A 172 5.23 -14.72 -1.83
N ASN A 173 5.00 -16.03 -1.98
CA ASN A 173 3.71 -16.63 -1.68
C ASN A 173 3.43 -16.59 -0.16
N LYS A 174 2.26 -17.06 0.27
CA LYS A 174 1.84 -16.97 1.68
C LYS A 174 2.80 -17.65 2.66
N GLN A 175 3.38 -18.80 2.31
CA GLN A 175 4.29 -19.54 3.19
C GLN A 175 5.66 -18.85 3.25
N GLU A 176 6.19 -18.46 2.11
CA GLU A 176 7.46 -17.72 2.00
C GLU A 176 7.39 -16.37 2.73
N SER A 177 6.24 -15.72 2.64
CA SER A 177 6.00 -14.41 3.27
C SER A 177 6.10 -14.45 4.78
N LEU A 178 5.64 -15.53 5.43
CA LEU A 178 5.74 -15.66 6.88
C LEU A 178 7.22 -15.62 7.32
N VAL A 179 8.08 -16.39 6.64
CA VAL A 179 9.51 -16.45 6.96
C VAL A 179 10.21 -15.15 6.60
N SER A 180 9.92 -14.58 5.42
CA SER A 180 10.60 -13.37 4.95
C SER A 180 10.17 -12.12 5.72
N LEU A 181 8.91 -12.04 6.17
CA LEU A 181 8.44 -10.94 7.02
C LEU A 181 8.99 -11.04 8.44
N ASP A 182 9.11 -12.25 9.01
CA ASP A 182 9.74 -12.44 10.32
C ASP A 182 11.19 -11.92 10.31
N LYS A 183 11.97 -12.27 9.28
CA LYS A 183 13.33 -11.75 9.06
C LYS A 183 13.40 -10.26 8.74
N LEU A 184 12.31 -9.66 8.27
CA LEU A 184 12.28 -8.25 7.93
C LEU A 184 12.19 -7.37 9.19
N PHE A 185 11.49 -7.87 10.21
CA PHE A 185 11.20 -7.14 11.44
C PHE A 185 12.04 -7.56 12.65
N ASN A 186 12.78 -8.67 12.57
CA ASN A 186 13.69 -9.18 13.60
C ASN A 186 15.14 -9.22 13.10
#